data_AF-A0A2K3LKS6-F1
#
_entry.id   AF-A0A2K3LKS6-F1
#
_cell.length_a   1.000
_cell.length_b   1.000
_cell.length_c   1.000
_cell.angle_alpha   90.00
_cell.angle_beta   90.00
_cell.angle_gamma   90.00
#
_symmetry.space_group_name_H-M   'P 1'
#
loop_
_entity.id
_entity.type
_entity.pdbx_description
1 polymer ?
#
loop_
_entity_poly.entity_id
_entity_poly.type
_entity_poly.pdbx_seq_one_letter_code
_entity_poly.pdbx_strand_id
1 'polypeptide(L)'
;MITVRGTEIEFTMSYYELMQLSSLMHVKVPVIVVGCMVDLRYENQLVSQEQAASLITQQFCEIKACIDCSAYRNIKVLEVFCLAQKAVLYLYPIAPLFDEESQTLKPRCERALKRIFSLSDHDRDGALSDAELNDFQVKCFNAPLQPYEIFRLKKALQKVLSDEGPLETTWTVLRKFGYNDDIKLADDLIPHLKRAPDQSVELTNKAIDFLEAIFDRFDGDFWALMTLLNPTSSVKNLMYIGYPGDLSTAIRVTRRRHVDRKKQHSERNVLQCFIFGPRKAGKSALLNSFIR
;
A
#
# COMPACT_ATOMS: atom_id res chain seq x y z
N MET A 1 -25.25 9.71 4.37
CA MET A 1 -25.45 10.27 3.01
C MET A 1 -26.74 11.07 3.05
N ILE A 2 -26.69 12.39 2.94
CA ILE A 2 -27.89 13.24 3.07
C ILE A 2 -28.44 13.49 1.67
N THR A 3 -29.65 13.00 1.41
CA THR A 3 -30.42 13.37 0.22
C THR A 3 -31.65 14.13 0.69
N VAL A 4 -31.84 15.36 0.20
CA VAL A 4 -32.93 16.25 0.60
C VAL A 4 -34.09 16.12 -0.40
N ARG A 5 -35.28 15.77 0.08
CA ARG A 5 -36.56 16.00 -0.61
C ARG A 5 -37.63 16.42 0.39
N GLY A 6 -38.11 17.66 0.27
CA GLY A 6 -39.31 18.14 0.95
C GLY A 6 -39.15 18.46 2.45
N THR A 7 -40.07 19.26 2.96
CA THR A 7 -40.07 19.92 4.29
C THR A 7 -40.39 19.02 5.48
N GLU A 8 -40.29 17.70 5.34
CA GLU A 8 -40.43 16.74 6.43
C GLU A 8 -39.12 15.97 6.58
N ILE A 9 -38.41 16.19 7.68
CA ILE A 9 -37.24 15.39 8.06
C ILE A 9 -37.78 14.21 8.87
N GLU A 10 -38.17 13.13 8.19
CA GLU A 10 -38.31 11.83 8.84
C GLU A 10 -36.91 11.27 9.10
N PHE A 11 -36.57 11.05 10.37
CA PHE A 11 -35.41 10.24 10.76
C PHE A 11 -35.64 8.80 10.28
N THR A 12 -35.13 8.45 9.12
CA THR A 12 -35.06 7.05 8.66
C THR A 12 -33.59 6.66 8.55
N MET A 13 -32.95 6.56 9.72
CA MET A 13 -31.92 5.56 9.90
C MET A 13 -31.87 5.17 11.38
N SER A 14 -32.53 4.08 11.71
CA SER A 14 -32.40 3.42 13.00
C SER A 14 -30.94 3.01 13.25
N TYR A 15 -30.56 2.88 14.52
CA TYR A 15 -29.27 2.30 14.96
C TYR A 15 -28.94 0.98 14.23
N TYR A 16 -29.98 0.24 13.82
CA TYR A 16 -29.89 -1.02 13.09
C TYR A 16 -29.43 -0.85 11.63
N GLU A 17 -29.83 0.23 10.96
CA GLU A 17 -29.45 0.51 9.56
C GLU A 17 -28.01 1.05 9.47
N LEU A 18 -27.51 1.68 10.54
CA LEU A 18 -26.11 2.11 10.68
C LEU A 18 -25.17 0.89 10.78
N MET A 19 -25.59 -0.14 11.53
CA MET A 19 -24.90 -1.44 11.60
C MET A 19 -24.95 -2.24 10.29
N GLN A 20 -26.05 -2.12 9.52
CA GLN A 20 -26.12 -2.73 8.19
C GLN A 20 -25.19 -2.02 7.19
N LEU A 21 -25.07 -0.69 7.25
CA LEU A 21 -24.14 0.06 6.39
C LEU A 21 -22.67 -0.26 6.65
N SER A 22 -22.25 -0.43 7.92
CA SER A 22 -20.86 -0.81 8.25
C SER A 22 -20.53 -2.26 7.88
N SER A 23 -21.52 -3.15 7.83
CA SER A 23 -21.33 -4.55 7.41
C SER A 23 -21.41 -4.73 5.88
N LEU A 24 -22.17 -3.89 5.17
CA LEU A 24 -22.29 -3.90 3.69
C LEU A 24 -21.16 -3.15 2.99
N MET A 25 -20.64 -2.09 3.61
CA MET A 25 -19.49 -1.35 3.12
C MET A 25 -18.25 -1.96 3.78
N HIS A 26 -17.48 -2.79 3.08
CA HIS A 26 -16.12 -3.16 3.50
C HIS A 26 -15.15 -1.96 3.54
N VAL A 27 -15.63 -0.77 3.90
CA VAL A 27 -14.94 0.51 3.81
C VAL A 27 -14.82 1.07 5.22
N LYS A 28 -13.59 1.07 5.75
CA LYS A 28 -13.23 1.68 7.03
C LYS A 28 -13.15 3.21 6.88
N VAL A 29 -14.30 3.86 6.69
CA VAL A 29 -14.39 5.34 6.59
C VAL A 29 -14.61 5.92 7.98
N PRO A 30 -13.92 7.01 8.37
CA PRO A 30 -14.24 7.69 9.62
C PRO A 30 -15.67 8.25 9.58
N VAL A 31 -16.43 8.00 10.65
CA VAL A 31 -17.82 8.43 10.81
C VAL A 31 -17.88 9.57 11.82
N ILE A 32 -18.64 10.62 11.48
CA ILE A 32 -19.01 11.67 12.43
C ILE A 32 -20.51 11.58 12.65
N VAL A 33 -20.92 11.50 13.92
CA VAL A 33 -22.32 11.49 14.31
C VAL A 33 -22.75 12.93 14.59
N VAL A 34 -23.81 13.37 13.93
CA VAL A 34 -24.35 14.73 14.08
C VAL A 34 -25.74 14.67 14.69
N GLY A 35 -25.88 15.22 15.90
CA GLY A 35 -27.17 15.40 16.56
C GLY A 35 -27.77 16.76 16.21
N CYS A 36 -28.78 16.80 15.37
CA CYS A 36 -29.49 18.04 15.05
C CYS A 36 -30.48 18.43 16.16
N MET A 37 -30.95 19.68 16.11
CA MET A 37 -32.00 20.24 16.99
C MET A 37 -31.54 20.45 18.44
N VAL A 38 -30.27 20.80 18.66
CA VAL A 38 -29.76 21.12 20.01
C VAL A 38 -30.53 22.29 20.67
N ASP A 39 -31.16 23.15 19.85
CA ASP A 39 -31.94 24.29 20.30
C ASP A 39 -33.30 23.95 20.96
N LEU A 40 -33.75 22.71 20.84
CA LEU A 40 -34.99 22.21 21.47
C LEU A 40 -34.73 21.43 22.76
N ARG A 41 -33.47 21.30 23.18
CA ARG A 41 -33.06 20.45 24.32
C ARG A 41 -32.92 21.26 25.61
N TYR A 42 -33.35 20.66 26.73
CA TYR A 42 -33.16 21.23 28.07
C TYR A 42 -31.79 20.83 28.66
N GLU A 43 -31.23 21.62 29.58
CA GLU A 43 -29.89 21.38 30.17
C GLU A 43 -29.67 19.96 30.69
N ASN A 44 -30.69 19.36 31.34
CA ASN A 44 -30.60 17.99 31.86
C ASN A 44 -30.50 16.92 30.74
N GLN A 45 -31.02 17.19 29.54
CA GLN A 45 -30.92 16.29 28.39
C GLN A 45 -29.55 16.40 27.69
N LEU A 46 -28.90 17.57 27.74
CA LEU A 46 -27.58 17.79 27.15
C LEU A 46 -26.51 16.93 27.83
N VAL A 47 -26.50 16.88 29.16
CA VAL A 47 -25.55 16.06 29.94
C VAL A 47 -25.69 14.56 29.66
N SER A 48 -26.93 14.07 29.54
CA SER A 48 -27.20 12.65 29.23
C SER A 48 -26.72 12.26 27.82
N GLN A 49 -26.77 13.19 26.86
CA GLN A 49 -26.36 12.91 25.49
C GLN A 49 -24.85 13.08 25.28
N GLU A 50 -24.16 13.96 26.02
CA GLU A 50 -22.70 13.96 26.04
C GLU A 50 -22.14 12.63 26.58
N GLN A 51 -22.77 12.07 27.61
CA GLN A 51 -22.41 10.75 28.13
C GLN A 51 -22.66 9.65 27.09
N ALA A 52 -23.82 9.66 26.42
CA ALA A 52 -24.13 8.71 25.35
C ALA A 52 -23.16 8.83 24.16
N ALA A 53 -22.82 10.06 23.76
CA ALA A 53 -21.85 10.34 22.70
C ALA A 53 -20.47 9.78 23.04
N SER A 54 -20.00 9.98 24.28
CA SER A 54 -18.74 9.44 24.79
C SER A 54 -18.74 7.90 24.75
N LEU A 55 -19.81 7.27 25.23
CA LEU A 55 -19.95 5.80 25.19
C LEU A 55 -19.93 5.26 23.76
N ILE A 56 -20.62 5.94 22.83
CA ILE A 56 -20.66 5.55 21.41
C ILE A 56 -19.28 5.65 20.77
N THR A 57 -18.54 6.74 21.02
CA THR A 57 -17.16 6.90 20.52
C THR A 57 -16.18 5.89 21.11
N GLN A 58 -16.42 5.42 22.34
CA GLN A 58 -15.61 4.36 22.97
C GLN A 58 -15.98 2.97 22.45
N GLN A 59 -17.25 2.74 22.13
CA GLN A 59 -17.74 1.44 21.67
C GLN A 59 -17.42 1.18 20.19
N PHE A 60 -17.34 2.23 19.37
CA PHE A 60 -17.13 2.14 17.93
C PHE A 60 -15.93 2.99 17.49
N CYS A 61 -14.81 2.34 17.18
CA CYS A 61 -13.56 3.03 16.82
C CYS A 61 -13.63 3.76 15.47
N GLU A 62 -14.64 3.44 14.63
CA GLU A 62 -14.95 4.15 13.40
C GLU A 62 -15.61 5.52 13.65
N ILE A 63 -16.26 5.73 14.81
CA ILE A 63 -16.92 7.00 15.16
C ILE A 63 -15.88 7.93 15.77
N LYS A 64 -15.47 8.95 15.01
CA LYS A 64 -14.35 9.85 15.37
C LYS A 64 -14.79 11.08 16.14
N ALA A 65 -16.03 11.51 15.97
CA ALA A 65 -16.59 12.59 16.75
C ALA A 65 -18.11 12.49 16.77
N CYS A 66 -18.68 12.96 17.88
CA CYS A 66 -20.10 13.24 18.01
C CYS A 66 -20.24 14.76 18.20
N ILE A 67 -21.11 15.40 17.43
CA ILE A 67 -21.34 16.85 17.51
C ILE A 67 -22.82 17.16 17.47
N ASP A 68 -23.27 17.99 18.39
CA ASP A 68 -24.62 18.54 18.38
C ASP A 68 -24.67 19.89 17.68
N CYS A 69 -25.67 20.11 16.83
CA CYS A 69 -25.86 21.34 16.08
C CYS A 69 -27.33 21.76 16.01
N SER A 70 -27.57 23.02 15.63
CA SER A 70 -28.89 23.50 15.23
C SER A 70 -28.79 24.13 13.85
N ALA A 71 -29.37 23.48 12.85
CA ALA A 71 -29.48 24.09 11.52
C ALA A 71 -30.39 25.32 11.54
N TYR A 72 -31.46 25.29 12.34
CA TYR A 72 -32.44 26.38 12.44
C TYR A 72 -31.83 27.65 13.07
N ARG A 73 -31.11 27.50 14.18
CA ARG A 73 -30.45 28.62 14.87
C ARG A 73 -29.01 28.87 14.40
N ASN A 74 -28.56 28.13 13.39
CA ASN A 74 -27.19 28.16 12.89
C ASN A 74 -26.12 27.95 13.98
N ILE A 75 -26.35 27.00 14.88
CA ILE A 75 -25.43 26.64 15.97
C ILE A 75 -24.54 25.49 15.49
N LYS A 76 -23.21 25.69 15.52
CA LYS A 76 -22.17 24.68 15.21
C LYS A 76 -22.26 24.03 13.81
N VAL A 77 -23.06 24.58 12.90
CA VAL A 77 -23.20 24.07 11.52
C VAL A 77 -21.86 24.07 10.77
N LEU A 78 -21.09 25.16 10.86
CA LEU A 78 -19.75 25.25 10.25
C LEU A 78 -18.74 24.27 10.86
N GLU A 79 -18.87 23.99 12.16
CA GLU A 79 -18.01 23.03 12.87
C GLU A 79 -18.25 21.60 12.40
N VAL A 80 -19.51 21.23 12.13
CA VAL A 80 -19.86 19.95 11.49
C VAL A 80 -19.14 19.79 10.15
N PHE A 81 -19.15 20.82 9.30
CA PHE A 81 -18.44 20.78 8.01
C PHE A 81 -16.92 20.70 8.18
N CYS A 82 -16.35 21.45 9.12
CA CYS A 82 -14.93 21.43 9.42
C CYS A 82 -14.48 20.05 9.93
N LEU A 83 -15.24 19.44 10.85
CA LEU A 83 -14.97 18.09 11.35
C LEU A 83 -15.08 17.05 10.23
N ALA A 84 -16.10 17.15 9.37
CA ALA A 84 -16.24 16.27 8.21
C ALA A 84 -15.04 16.37 7.27
N GLN A 85 -14.57 17.58 6.99
CA GLN A 85 -13.37 17.80 6.21
C GLN A 85 -12.13 17.22 6.91
N LYS A 86 -11.95 17.47 8.21
CA LYS A 86 -10.81 16.92 8.97
C LYS A 86 -10.78 15.40 8.99
N ALA A 87 -11.94 14.75 9.16
CA ALA A 87 -12.03 13.29 9.13
C ALA A 87 -11.61 12.71 7.78
N VAL A 88 -12.02 13.33 6.67
CA VAL A 88 -11.65 12.87 5.33
C VAL A 88 -10.20 13.22 4.98
N LEU A 89 -9.73 14.42 5.34
CA LEU A 89 -8.43 14.93 4.92
C LEU A 89 -7.27 14.46 5.81
N TYR A 90 -7.50 14.24 7.10
CA TYR A 90 -6.44 13.89 8.06
C TYR A 90 -6.57 12.46 8.56
N LEU A 91 -7.76 12.01 8.97
CA LEU A 91 -7.88 10.66 9.54
C LEU A 91 -7.80 9.55 8.48
N TYR A 92 -8.25 9.80 7.24
CA TYR A 92 -8.16 8.79 6.18
C TYR A 92 -6.70 8.53 5.72
N PRO A 93 -5.82 9.53 5.56
CA PRO A 93 -4.40 9.29 5.30
C PRO A 93 -3.61 8.76 6.50
N ILE A 94 -4.04 9.02 7.75
CA ILE A 94 -3.35 8.49 8.95
C ILE A 94 -3.67 7.01 9.16
N ALA A 95 -4.93 6.61 8.92
CA ALA A 95 -5.42 5.28 9.23
C ALA A 95 -4.63 4.12 8.57
N PRO A 96 -4.09 4.22 7.35
CA PRO A 96 -3.21 3.18 6.79
C PRO A 96 -1.86 3.07 7.51
N LEU A 97 -1.34 4.19 8.03
CA LEU A 97 0.00 4.30 8.59
C LEU A 97 0.06 3.87 10.06
N PHE A 98 -0.88 4.37 10.85
CA PHE A 98 -0.82 4.33 12.31
C PHE A 98 -2.08 3.69 12.88
N ASP A 99 -1.89 2.91 13.93
CA ASP A 99 -2.95 2.38 14.75
C ASP A 99 -3.07 3.22 16.02
N GLU A 100 -4.14 4.01 16.09
CA GLU A 100 -4.43 4.94 17.17
C GLU A 100 -4.64 4.22 18.51
N GLU A 101 -5.19 3.01 18.51
CA GLU A 101 -5.48 2.26 19.73
C GLU A 101 -4.21 1.70 20.37
N SER A 102 -3.31 1.14 19.56
CA SER A 102 -2.04 0.60 20.03
C SER A 102 -0.91 1.62 20.11
N GLN A 103 -1.12 2.84 19.59
CA GLN A 103 -0.08 3.87 19.43
C GLN A 103 1.16 3.35 18.66
N THR A 104 0.95 2.47 17.67
CA THR A 104 2.02 1.87 16.86
C THR A 104 1.78 2.02 15.36
N LEU A 105 2.87 1.89 14.57
CA LEU A 105 2.74 1.79 13.12
C LEU A 105 2.07 0.47 12.74
N LYS A 106 1.18 0.52 11.73
CA LYS A 106 0.57 -0.71 11.21
C LYS A 106 1.63 -1.59 10.57
N PRO A 107 1.51 -2.94 10.66
CA PRO A 107 2.47 -3.87 10.07
C PRO A 107 2.71 -3.70 8.56
N ARG A 108 1.78 -3.09 7.82
CA ARG A 108 1.96 -2.75 6.41
C ARG A 108 2.89 -1.54 6.22
N CYS A 109 2.68 -0.48 7.00
CA CYS A 109 3.52 0.71 7.01
C CYS A 109 4.95 0.35 7.42
N GLU A 110 5.09 -0.42 8.50
CA GLU A 110 6.40 -0.87 8.99
C GLU A 110 7.17 -1.66 7.91
N ARG A 111 6.52 -2.61 7.24
CA ARG A 111 7.15 -3.36 6.14
C ARG A 111 7.52 -2.47 4.96
N ALA A 112 6.70 -1.48 4.63
CA ALA A 112 7.00 -0.54 3.56
C ALA A 112 8.23 0.32 3.88
N LEU A 113 8.29 0.86 5.10
CA LEU A 113 9.45 1.65 5.57
C LEU A 113 10.71 0.80 5.67
N LYS A 114 10.62 -0.44 6.16
CA LYS A 114 11.74 -1.40 6.16
C LYS A 114 12.25 -1.67 4.76
N ARG A 115 11.37 -1.86 3.78
CA ARG A 115 11.79 -2.01 2.38
C ARG A 115 12.48 -0.74 1.87
N ILE A 116 11.91 0.44 2.12
CA ILE A 116 12.50 1.72 1.70
C ILE A 116 13.90 1.89 2.29
N PHE A 117 14.07 1.55 3.56
CA PHE A 117 15.37 1.52 4.23
C PHE A 117 16.35 0.59 3.50
N SER A 118 15.98 -0.68 3.27
CA SER A 118 16.84 -1.63 2.56
C SER A 118 17.14 -1.25 1.10
N LEU A 119 16.29 -0.44 0.45
CA LEU A 119 16.56 0.11 -0.88
C LEU A 119 17.48 1.33 -0.87
N SER A 120 17.63 1.95 0.29
CA SER A 120 18.46 3.14 0.49
C SER A 120 19.83 2.77 1.09
N ASP A 121 19.91 1.60 1.72
CA ASP A 121 21.11 0.95 2.21
C ASP A 121 21.85 0.29 1.03
N HIS A 122 22.84 1.00 0.48
CA HIS A 122 23.54 0.62 -0.75
C HIS A 122 24.68 -0.35 -0.48
N ASP A 123 25.35 -0.22 0.66
CA ASP A 123 26.40 -1.14 1.09
C ASP A 123 25.87 -2.37 1.86
N ARG A 124 24.59 -2.37 2.22
CA ARG A 124 23.85 -3.47 2.87
C ARG A 124 24.41 -3.80 4.24
N ASP A 125 24.97 -2.81 4.93
CA ASP A 125 25.49 -2.99 6.29
C ASP A 125 24.38 -2.98 7.37
N GLY A 126 23.14 -2.70 6.98
CA GLY A 126 21.97 -2.63 7.85
C GLY A 126 21.82 -1.26 8.53
N ALA A 127 22.61 -0.27 8.16
CA ALA A 127 22.54 1.12 8.57
C ALA A 127 22.37 2.04 7.34
N LEU A 128 22.09 3.32 7.58
CA LEU A 128 22.23 4.35 6.55
C LEU A 128 23.31 5.30 7.00
N SER A 129 24.42 5.30 6.28
CA SER A 129 25.50 6.25 6.44
C SER A 129 25.02 7.68 6.15
N ASP A 130 25.78 8.69 6.58
CA ASP A 130 25.40 10.08 6.31
C ASP A 130 25.35 10.38 4.79
N ALA A 131 26.14 9.66 3.98
CA ALA A 131 26.09 9.75 2.51
C ALA A 131 24.76 9.20 1.96
N GLU A 132 24.37 7.98 2.36
CA GLU A 132 23.11 7.36 1.92
C GLU A 132 21.89 8.10 2.44
N LEU A 133 21.94 8.64 3.66
CA LEU A 133 20.91 9.53 4.19
C LEU A 133 20.76 10.81 3.36
N ASN A 134 21.87 11.40 2.93
CA ASN A 134 21.82 12.58 2.07
C ASN A 134 21.26 12.23 0.68
N ASP A 135 21.68 11.11 0.09
CA ASP A 135 21.16 10.65 -1.20
C ASP A 135 19.67 10.34 -1.13
N PHE A 136 19.23 9.70 -0.04
CA PHE A 136 17.83 9.48 0.27
C PHE A 136 17.02 10.78 0.36
N GLN A 137 17.57 11.80 1.03
CA GLN A 137 16.92 13.11 1.14
C GLN A 137 16.80 13.78 -0.23
N VAL A 138 17.90 13.84 -0.99
CA VAL A 138 17.90 14.43 -2.34
C VAL A 138 16.87 13.72 -3.21
N LYS A 139 16.81 12.38 -3.14
CA LYS A 139 15.84 11.59 -3.87
C LYS A 139 14.40 11.93 -3.47
N CYS A 140 14.09 12.02 -2.17
CA CYS A 140 12.71 12.21 -1.69
C CYS A 140 12.22 13.66 -1.78
N PHE A 141 13.09 14.63 -1.50
CA PHE A 141 12.73 16.03 -1.24
C PHE A 141 13.44 17.02 -2.16
N ASN A 142 14.29 16.56 -3.09
CA ASN A 142 15.06 17.38 -4.03
C ASN A 142 15.95 18.44 -3.33
N ALA A 143 16.39 18.19 -2.10
CA ALA A 143 17.24 19.07 -1.33
C ALA A 143 18.26 18.25 -0.51
N PRO A 144 19.55 18.66 -0.46
CA PRO A 144 20.55 17.99 0.36
C PRO A 144 20.36 18.33 1.85
N LEU A 145 20.70 17.40 2.72
CA LEU A 145 20.70 17.62 4.17
C LEU A 145 21.88 18.50 4.56
N GLN A 146 21.63 19.60 5.27
CA GLN A 146 22.73 20.27 5.96
C GLN A 146 23.22 19.37 7.11
N PRO A 147 24.54 19.28 7.39
CA PRO A 147 25.06 18.41 8.46
C PRO A 147 24.41 18.64 9.84
N TYR A 148 23.97 19.88 10.10
CA TYR A 148 23.26 20.26 11.31
C TYR A 148 21.82 19.71 11.38
N GLU A 149 21.17 19.47 10.24
CA GLU A 149 19.81 18.93 10.15
C GLU A 149 19.76 17.41 10.38
N ILE A 150 20.83 16.68 10.04
CA ILE A 150 20.97 15.24 10.33
C ILE A 150 20.94 15.00 11.85
N PHE A 151 21.67 15.82 12.61
CA PHE A 151 21.65 15.78 14.07
C PHE A 151 20.26 16.04 14.65
N ARG A 152 19.50 16.97 14.04
CA ARG A 152 18.11 17.26 14.44
C ARG A 152 17.15 16.14 14.03
N LEU A 153 17.31 15.53 12.86
CA LEU A 153 16.50 14.40 12.38
C LEU A 153 16.67 13.16 13.25
N LYS A 154 17.91 12.80 13.62
CA LYS A 154 18.19 11.68 14.55
C LYS A 154 17.50 11.91 15.91
N LYS A 155 17.49 13.15 16.41
CA LYS A 155 16.79 13.53 17.65
C LYS A 155 15.26 13.62 17.48
N ALA A 156 14.78 14.01 16.30
CA ALA A 156 13.37 14.12 15.96
C ALA A 156 12.73 12.75 15.75
N LEU A 157 13.43 11.78 15.13
CA LEU A 157 12.95 10.39 14.99
C LEU A 157 12.62 9.75 16.35
N GLN A 158 13.34 10.14 17.40
CA GLN A 158 13.06 9.73 18.78
C GLN A 158 11.78 10.36 19.36
N LYS A 159 11.31 11.49 18.81
CA LYS A 159 10.13 12.27 19.22
C LYS A 159 8.94 12.16 18.25
N VAL A 160 9.15 11.65 17.04
CA VAL A 160 8.20 11.55 15.92
C VAL A 160 7.01 10.63 16.22
N LEU A 161 7.07 9.85 17.31
CA LEU A 161 5.98 9.01 17.79
C LEU A 161 4.94 9.77 18.64
N SER A 162 5.03 11.09 18.82
CA SER A 162 4.20 11.78 19.82
C SER A 162 3.43 13.03 19.37
N ASP A 163 3.70 13.65 18.22
CA ASP A 163 2.88 14.81 17.79
C ASP A 163 2.84 15.00 16.26
N GLU A 164 1.66 15.36 15.78
CA GLU A 164 1.06 15.66 14.45
C GLU A 164 1.93 16.10 13.23
N GLY A 165 3.26 16.16 13.30
CA GLY A 165 4.13 16.74 12.28
C GLY A 165 4.75 15.87 11.16
N PRO A 166 4.78 14.51 11.17
CA PRO A 166 5.55 13.74 10.16
C PRO A 166 4.72 13.01 9.10
N LEU A 167 3.40 13.14 9.09
CA LEU A 167 2.51 12.35 8.21
C LEU A 167 2.69 12.67 6.73
N GLU A 168 2.73 13.96 6.38
CA GLU A 168 2.91 14.39 4.99
C GLU A 168 4.31 14.03 4.45
N THR A 169 5.33 14.13 5.30
CA THR A 169 6.70 13.72 5.00
C THR A 169 6.80 12.21 4.77
N THR A 170 6.13 11.42 5.62
CA THR A 170 6.07 9.95 5.48
C THR A 170 5.35 9.55 4.20
N TRP A 171 4.23 10.21 3.88
CA TRP A 171 3.52 9.99 2.62
C TRP A 171 4.36 10.39 1.41
N THR A 172 5.09 11.51 1.47
CA THR A 172 6.00 11.94 0.40
C THR A 172 7.04 10.86 0.10
N VAL A 173 7.66 10.29 1.14
CA VAL A 173 8.60 9.16 1.00
C VAL A 173 7.90 7.95 0.39
N LEU A 174 6.76 7.52 0.95
CA LEU A 174 6.01 6.36 0.45
C LEU A 174 5.66 6.51 -1.03
N ARG A 175 5.13 7.68 -1.45
CA ARG A 175 4.79 7.96 -2.85
C ARG A 175 6.03 7.93 -3.74
N LYS A 176 7.16 8.48 -3.30
CA LYS A 176 8.41 8.46 -4.07
C LYS A 176 8.93 7.05 -4.33
N PHE A 177 8.64 6.11 -3.44
CA PHE A 177 9.00 4.69 -3.57
C PHE A 177 7.88 3.82 -4.16
N GLY A 178 6.85 4.45 -4.75
CA GLY A 178 5.81 3.78 -5.55
C GLY A 178 4.64 3.23 -4.74
N TYR A 179 4.44 3.65 -3.50
CA TYR A 179 3.28 3.25 -2.71
C TYR A 179 2.05 4.12 -2.99
N ASN A 180 0.88 3.49 -2.94
CA ASN A 180 -0.42 4.16 -3.00
C ASN A 180 -1.01 4.44 -1.60
N ASP A 181 -2.21 5.02 -1.52
CA ASP A 181 -2.92 5.32 -0.26
C ASP A 181 -3.21 4.09 0.62
N ASP A 182 -3.20 2.89 0.03
CA ASP A 182 -3.37 1.63 0.74
C ASP A 182 -2.04 1.05 1.28
N ILE A 183 -0.91 1.75 1.07
CA ILE A 183 0.45 1.25 1.31
C ILE A 183 0.69 -0.06 0.52
N LYS A 184 0.24 -0.06 -0.73
CA LYS A 184 0.57 -1.09 -1.71
C LYS A 184 1.44 -0.48 -2.80
N LEU A 185 2.37 -1.26 -3.33
CA LEU A 185 3.09 -0.84 -4.53
C LEU A 185 2.07 -0.72 -5.67
N ALA A 186 2.11 0.43 -6.34
CA ALA A 186 1.09 0.82 -7.29
C ALA A 186 1.13 -0.09 -8.53
N ASP A 187 0.02 -0.81 -8.77
CA ASP A 187 -0.08 -1.82 -9.83
C ASP A 187 -0.04 -1.20 -11.25
N ASP A 188 -0.27 0.11 -11.36
CA ASP A 188 -0.16 0.91 -12.60
C ASP A 188 1.27 0.97 -13.15
N LEU A 189 2.27 0.75 -12.31
CA LEU A 189 3.67 0.62 -12.72
C LEU A 189 3.96 -0.70 -13.45
N ILE A 190 3.04 -1.67 -13.39
CA ILE A 190 3.26 -3.00 -13.97
C ILE A 190 2.92 -2.94 -15.47
N PRO A 191 3.87 -3.28 -16.35
CA PRO A 191 3.64 -3.25 -17.79
C PRO A 191 2.56 -4.24 -18.20
N HIS A 192 1.59 -3.77 -18.99
CA HIS A 192 0.59 -4.64 -19.60
C HIS A 192 1.24 -5.56 -20.65
N LEU A 193 1.42 -6.83 -20.31
CA LEU A 193 1.93 -7.81 -21.27
C LEU A 193 0.85 -8.25 -22.26
N LYS A 194 0.91 -7.71 -23.47
CA LYS A 194 0.19 -8.26 -24.63
C LYS A 194 1.09 -9.29 -25.33
N ARG A 195 0.66 -10.56 -25.38
CA ARG A 195 1.38 -11.64 -26.08
C ARG A 195 0.44 -12.60 -26.79
N ALA A 196 0.91 -13.21 -27.88
CA ALA A 196 0.21 -14.31 -28.53
C ALA A 196 0.35 -15.63 -27.74
N PRO A 197 -0.57 -16.60 -27.90
CA PRO A 197 -0.55 -17.86 -27.16
C PRO A 197 0.71 -18.70 -27.34
N ASP A 198 1.42 -18.54 -28.46
CA ASP A 198 2.64 -19.29 -28.78
C ASP A 198 3.94 -18.54 -28.44
N GLN A 199 3.84 -17.37 -27.81
CA GLN A 199 4.98 -16.62 -27.26
C GLN A 199 5.20 -16.98 -25.79
N SER A 200 6.46 -16.94 -25.37
CA SER A 200 6.87 -17.09 -23.96
C SER A 200 7.41 -15.75 -23.45
N VAL A 201 7.59 -15.63 -22.14
CA VAL A 201 8.21 -14.45 -21.51
C VAL A 201 9.41 -14.93 -20.71
N GLU A 202 10.51 -14.20 -20.81
CA GLU A 202 11.78 -14.49 -20.17
C GLU A 202 12.31 -13.22 -19.50
N LEU A 203 13.17 -13.37 -18.50
CA LEU A 203 13.96 -12.24 -17.98
C LEU A 203 15.00 -11.82 -19.03
N THR A 204 15.32 -10.53 -19.05
CA THR A 204 16.44 -10.01 -19.83
C THR A 204 17.75 -10.20 -19.07
N ASN A 205 18.87 -10.21 -19.79
CA ASN A 205 20.20 -10.24 -19.15
C ASN A 205 20.36 -9.09 -18.16
N LYS A 206 19.87 -7.89 -18.49
CA LYS A 206 19.89 -6.74 -17.56
C LYS A 206 19.17 -7.02 -16.23
N ALA A 207 18.04 -7.74 -16.27
CA ALA A 207 17.33 -8.11 -15.05
C ALA A 207 18.07 -9.22 -14.29
N ILE A 208 18.68 -10.17 -15.01
CA ILE A 208 19.49 -11.24 -14.42
C ILE A 208 20.73 -10.66 -13.74
N ASP A 209 21.50 -9.81 -14.42
CA ASP A 209 22.70 -9.15 -13.87
C ASP A 209 22.37 -8.37 -12.59
N PHE A 210 21.21 -7.70 -12.57
CA PHE A 210 20.73 -7.00 -11.38
C PHE A 210 20.38 -7.96 -10.23
N LEU A 211 19.72 -9.09 -10.52
CA LEU A 211 19.39 -10.09 -9.51
C LEU A 211 20.66 -10.75 -8.95
N GLU A 212 21.63 -11.04 -9.80
CA GLU A 212 22.94 -11.58 -9.40
C GLU A 212 23.73 -10.60 -8.52
N ALA A 213 23.61 -9.29 -8.77
CA ALA A 213 24.19 -8.26 -7.89
C ALA A 213 23.48 -8.14 -6.53
N ILE A 214 22.25 -8.66 -6.41
CA ILE A 214 21.49 -8.64 -5.15
C ILE A 214 21.70 -9.89 -4.32
N PHE A 215 21.66 -11.06 -4.96
CA PHE A 215 21.66 -12.32 -4.24
C PHE A 215 23.05 -12.97 -4.30
N ASP A 216 23.71 -13.10 -3.14
CA ASP A 216 24.96 -13.86 -3.00
C ASP A 216 24.87 -15.28 -3.59
N ARG A 217 23.66 -15.86 -3.54
CA ARG A 217 23.32 -17.13 -4.19
C ARG A 217 22.03 -16.96 -5.01
N PHE A 218 22.18 -16.50 -6.24
CA PHE A 218 21.07 -16.33 -7.17
C PHE A 218 20.57 -17.68 -7.72
N ASP A 219 19.32 -18.03 -7.42
CA ASP A 219 18.63 -19.16 -8.04
C ASP A 219 17.91 -18.68 -9.33
N GLY A 220 18.68 -18.66 -10.43
CA GLY A 220 18.17 -18.24 -11.74
C GLY A 220 17.04 -19.12 -12.27
N ASP A 221 17.02 -20.40 -11.92
CA ASP A 221 16.00 -21.35 -12.37
C ASP A 221 14.64 -21.04 -11.73
N PHE A 222 14.62 -20.69 -10.44
CA PHE A 222 13.40 -20.26 -9.77
C PHE A 222 12.81 -18.99 -10.41
N TRP A 223 13.64 -18.00 -10.70
CA TRP A 223 13.22 -16.75 -11.35
C TRP A 223 12.77 -16.97 -12.80
N ALA A 224 13.46 -17.82 -13.55
CA ALA A 224 13.08 -18.20 -14.91
C ALA A 224 11.73 -18.93 -14.93
N LEU A 225 11.51 -19.88 -14.00
CA LEU A 225 10.27 -20.61 -13.86
C LEU A 225 9.10 -19.69 -13.48
N MET A 226 9.29 -18.83 -12.49
CA MET A 226 8.29 -17.84 -12.09
C MET A 226 7.91 -16.95 -13.28
N THR A 227 8.89 -16.48 -14.04
CA THR A 227 8.66 -15.59 -15.19
C THR A 227 7.92 -16.30 -16.32
N LEU A 228 8.23 -17.57 -16.57
CA LEU A 228 7.55 -18.36 -17.58
C LEU A 228 6.07 -18.58 -17.22
N LEU A 229 5.80 -18.96 -15.97
CA LEU A 229 4.46 -19.32 -15.49
C LEU A 229 3.59 -18.10 -15.17
N ASN A 230 4.16 -17.11 -14.49
CA ASN A 230 3.47 -15.90 -14.05
C ASN A 230 4.41 -14.68 -14.16
N PRO A 231 4.55 -14.09 -15.37
CA PRO A 231 5.41 -12.94 -15.61
C PRO A 231 5.08 -11.74 -14.70
N THR A 232 3.80 -11.54 -14.39
CA THR A 232 3.35 -10.44 -13.53
C THR A 232 3.94 -10.56 -12.13
N SER A 233 4.01 -11.76 -11.57
CA SER A 233 4.65 -11.99 -10.26
C SER A 233 6.14 -11.67 -10.29
N SER A 234 6.84 -12.04 -11.37
CA SER A 234 8.27 -11.68 -11.52
C SER A 234 8.48 -10.17 -11.55
N VAL A 235 7.66 -9.44 -12.32
CA VAL A 235 7.77 -7.98 -12.39
C VAL A 235 7.41 -7.32 -11.05
N LYS A 236 6.39 -7.85 -10.34
CA LYS A 236 6.07 -7.40 -8.97
C LYS A 236 7.24 -7.60 -8.02
N ASN A 237 7.93 -8.74 -8.11
CA ASN A 237 9.09 -9.02 -7.27
C ASN A 237 10.29 -8.14 -7.64
N LEU A 238 10.55 -7.90 -8.93
CA LEU A 238 11.57 -6.96 -9.40
C LEU A 238 11.32 -5.54 -8.91
N MET A 239 10.07 -5.08 -8.99
CA MET A 239 9.65 -3.81 -8.39
C MET A 239 9.89 -3.83 -6.88
N TYR A 240 9.52 -4.90 -6.18
CA TYR A 240 9.71 -5.03 -4.73
C TYR A 240 11.19 -4.95 -4.32
N ILE A 241 12.12 -5.57 -5.06
CA ILE A 241 13.55 -5.48 -4.76
C ILE A 241 14.21 -4.22 -5.32
N GLY A 242 13.46 -3.34 -5.99
CA GLY A 242 13.93 -2.03 -6.42
C GLY A 242 14.72 -2.04 -7.73
N TYR A 243 14.27 -2.80 -8.74
CA TYR A 243 14.86 -2.75 -10.08
C TYR A 243 15.00 -1.29 -10.58
N PRO A 244 16.23 -0.82 -10.89
CA PRO A 244 16.48 0.60 -11.15
C PRO A 244 16.06 1.04 -12.57
N GLY A 245 15.88 0.09 -13.48
CA GLY A 245 15.44 0.35 -14.85
C GLY A 245 13.92 0.41 -14.98
N ASP A 246 13.45 0.79 -16.18
CA ASP A 246 12.04 0.63 -16.52
C ASP A 246 11.65 -0.85 -16.47
N LEU A 247 10.58 -1.17 -15.74
CA LEU A 247 10.09 -2.54 -15.55
C LEU A 247 9.73 -3.22 -16.88
N SER A 248 9.39 -2.44 -17.92
CA SER A 248 9.15 -2.99 -19.26
C SER A 248 10.40 -3.61 -19.89
N THR A 249 11.59 -3.17 -19.49
CA THR A 249 12.89 -3.64 -20.00
C THR A 249 13.43 -4.86 -19.25
N ALA A 250 12.84 -5.19 -18.10
CA ALA A 250 13.29 -6.32 -17.28
C ALA A 250 12.88 -7.68 -17.86
N ILE A 251 11.86 -7.68 -18.74
CA ILE A 251 11.30 -8.89 -19.35
C ILE A 251 11.26 -8.76 -20.87
N ARG A 252 11.37 -9.90 -21.55
CA ARG A 252 11.31 -10.00 -23.01
C ARG A 252 10.25 -11.00 -23.41
N VAL A 253 9.33 -10.57 -24.27
CA VAL A 253 8.42 -11.48 -24.96
C VAL A 253 9.17 -12.12 -26.12
N THR A 254 9.26 -13.44 -26.13
CA THR A 254 9.95 -14.18 -27.19
C THR A 254 9.15 -14.10 -28.49
N ARG A 255 9.82 -14.30 -29.63
CA ARG A 255 9.11 -14.43 -30.90
C ARG A 255 8.20 -15.66 -30.93
N ARG A 256 7.25 -15.66 -31.87
CA ARG A 256 6.28 -16.75 -32.04
C ARG A 256 6.96 -18.08 -32.38
N ARG A 257 6.50 -19.18 -31.75
CA ARG A 257 7.03 -20.56 -31.98
C ARG A 257 6.99 -20.94 -33.45
N HIS A 258 5.98 -20.48 -34.19
CA HIS A 258 5.87 -20.78 -35.62
C HIS A 258 7.05 -20.25 -36.43
N VAL A 259 7.60 -19.10 -36.03
CA VAL A 259 8.79 -18.53 -36.67
C VAL A 259 10.02 -19.37 -36.35
N ASP A 260 10.18 -19.81 -35.10
CA ASP A 260 11.27 -20.71 -34.70
C ASP A 260 11.23 -22.03 -35.48
N ARG A 261 10.04 -22.64 -35.64
CA ARG A 261 9.85 -23.86 -36.42
C ARG A 261 10.19 -23.68 -37.89
N LYS A 262 9.80 -22.55 -38.49
CA LYS A 262 10.15 -22.26 -39.90
C LYS A 262 11.66 -22.10 -40.09
N LYS A 263 12.34 -21.47 -39.12
CA LYS A 263 13.79 -21.23 -39.15
C LYS A 263 14.63 -22.41 -38.65
N GLN A 264 14.02 -23.42 -38.03
CA GLN A 264 14.71 -24.52 -37.33
C GLN A 264 15.75 -24.01 -36.31
N HIS A 265 15.49 -22.85 -35.70
CA HIS A 265 16.38 -22.22 -34.74
C HIS A 265 15.54 -21.45 -33.70
N SER A 266 15.86 -21.62 -32.43
CA SER A 266 15.21 -20.95 -31.30
C SER A 266 16.20 -20.03 -30.59
N GLU A 267 15.77 -18.82 -30.25
CA GLU A 267 16.53 -17.86 -29.44
C GLU A 267 16.09 -17.83 -27.97
N ARG A 268 15.29 -18.82 -27.57
CA ARG A 268 14.73 -18.95 -26.22
C ARG A 268 15.74 -19.56 -25.28
N ASN A 269 15.84 -18.97 -24.11
CA ASN A 269 16.68 -19.47 -23.03
C ASN A 269 15.92 -20.44 -22.12
N VAL A 270 14.57 -20.40 -22.14
CA VAL A 270 13.73 -21.24 -21.28
C VAL A 270 12.83 -22.13 -22.13
N LEU A 271 12.88 -23.44 -21.86
CA LEU A 271 12.06 -24.45 -22.53
C LEU A 271 11.19 -25.21 -21.53
N GLN A 272 9.92 -25.37 -21.87
CA GLN A 272 8.98 -26.15 -21.06
C GLN A 272 8.81 -27.54 -21.66
N CYS A 273 9.16 -28.56 -20.89
CA CYS A 273 9.00 -29.96 -21.27
C CYS A 273 7.93 -30.62 -20.41
N PHE A 274 6.96 -31.29 -21.04
CA PHE A 274 5.94 -32.07 -20.34
C PHE A 274 6.32 -33.56 -20.39
N ILE A 275 6.45 -34.18 -19.22
CA ILE A 275 6.84 -35.59 -19.10
C ILE A 275 5.58 -36.43 -18.82
N PHE A 276 5.20 -37.26 -19.80
CA PHE A 276 4.05 -38.16 -19.70
C PHE A 276 4.49 -39.62 -19.57
N GLY A 277 3.67 -40.44 -18.93
CA GLY A 277 3.93 -41.87 -18.80
C GLY A 277 3.08 -42.55 -17.71
N PRO A 278 2.97 -43.89 -17.72
CA PRO A 278 2.13 -44.63 -16.78
C PRO A 278 2.62 -44.52 -15.33
N ARG A 279 1.80 -44.97 -14.37
CA ARG A 279 2.20 -45.04 -12.95
C ARG A 279 3.48 -45.88 -12.82
N LYS A 280 4.40 -45.46 -11.96
CA LYS A 280 5.73 -46.09 -11.73
C LYS A 280 6.72 -46.09 -12.91
N ALA A 281 6.46 -45.35 -13.98
CA ALA A 281 7.40 -45.21 -15.12
C ALA A 281 8.69 -44.40 -14.83
N GLY A 282 9.03 -44.12 -13.56
CA GLY A 282 10.25 -43.38 -13.21
C GLY A 282 10.24 -41.87 -13.48
N LYS A 283 9.10 -41.26 -13.86
CA LYS A 283 9.01 -39.81 -14.18
C LYS A 283 9.60 -38.89 -13.10
N SER A 284 9.32 -39.15 -11.82
CA SER A 284 9.86 -38.35 -10.71
C SER A 284 11.36 -38.55 -10.53
N ALA A 285 11.88 -39.76 -10.73
CA ALA A 285 13.32 -40.03 -10.67
C ALA A 285 14.06 -39.30 -11.80
N LEU A 286 13.46 -39.22 -12.99
CA LEU A 286 13.98 -38.41 -14.10
C LEU A 286 14.03 -36.93 -13.73
N LEU A 287 12.95 -36.34 -13.21
CA LEU A 287 12.93 -34.94 -12.78
C LEU A 287 13.98 -34.64 -11.69
N ASN A 288 14.07 -35.50 -10.68
CA ASN A 288 15.03 -35.35 -9.59
C ASN A 288 16.49 -35.45 -10.06
N SER A 289 16.76 -36.11 -11.20
CA SER A 289 18.13 -36.16 -11.75
C SER A 289 18.64 -34.80 -12.26
N PHE A 290 17.75 -33.86 -12.54
CA PHE A 290 18.08 -32.51 -13.00
C PHE A 290 18.29 -31.49 -11.87
N ILE A 291 17.82 -31.80 -10.66
CA ILE A 291 17.95 -30.94 -9.48
C ILE A 291 19.16 -31.46 -8.69
N ARG A 292 20.35 -30.95 -9.00
CA ARG A 292 21.59 -31.26 -8.27
C ARG A 292 21.98 -30.12 -7.34
#